data_AF-A0AA37TVM0-F1
#
_entry.id   AF-A0AA37TVM0-F1
#
_cell.length_a   1.000
_cell.length_b   1.000
_cell.length_c   1.000
_cell.angle_alpha   90.00
_cell.angle_beta   90.00
_cell.angle_gamma   90.00
#
_symmetry.space_group_name_H-M   'P 1'
#
loop_
_entity.id
_entity.type
_entity.pdbx_description
1 polymer ?
#
loop_
_entity_poly.entity_id
_entity_poly.type
_entity_poly.pdbx_seq_one_letter_code
_entity_poly.pdbx_strand_id
1 'polypeptide(L)'
;MAMRSIRAKNADIQRAWSNVEVLLPEAAANLGMSVDCLQDRAIALGLPQRRTGRREVIRPHQEKEFRLMWRAGVAARQIGAHFDCSYFAVVNTAVRLELEARGAGFRPRMTLSAYCEVRLGVAMRASVAAESVHQKGVVRG
;
A
#
# COMPACT_ATOMS: atom_id res chain seq x y z
N MET A 1 6.13 -35.15 -14.37
CA MET A 1 6.39 -33.83 -13.75
C MET A 1 7.71 -33.93 -12.99
N ALA A 2 8.75 -33.22 -13.44
CA ALA A 2 10.06 -33.27 -12.77
C ALA A 2 9.97 -32.59 -11.40
N MET A 3 10.32 -33.31 -10.32
CA MET A 3 10.51 -32.72 -9.00
C MET A 3 11.69 -31.75 -9.09
N ARG A 4 11.40 -30.44 -9.21
CA ARG A 4 12.40 -29.39 -9.01
C ARG A 4 12.96 -29.57 -7.61
N SER A 5 14.24 -29.95 -7.52
CA SER A 5 14.98 -29.97 -6.28
C SER A 5 14.86 -28.60 -5.61
N ILE A 6 14.11 -28.56 -4.50
CA ILE A 6 13.88 -27.35 -3.70
C ILE A 6 15.19 -27.04 -2.98
N ARG A 7 16.04 -26.23 -3.61
CA ARG A 7 17.37 -25.85 -3.09
C ARG A 7 17.44 -24.36 -2.78
N ALA A 8 16.37 -23.80 -2.22
CA ALA A 8 16.39 -22.44 -1.71
C ALA A 8 17.38 -22.34 -0.53
N LYS A 9 18.25 -21.33 -0.53
CA LYS A 9 19.20 -21.13 0.58
C LYS A 9 18.45 -20.56 1.79
N ASN A 10 18.97 -20.80 3.00
CA ASN A 10 18.37 -20.25 4.22
C ASN A 10 18.21 -18.72 4.18
N ALA A 11 19.16 -18.01 3.54
CA ALA A 11 19.08 -16.56 3.35
C ALA A 11 17.90 -16.13 2.45
N ASP A 12 17.58 -16.92 1.42
CA ASP A 12 16.45 -16.66 0.53
C ASP A 12 15.11 -16.87 1.27
N ILE A 13 15.06 -17.92 2.10
CA ILE A 13 13.93 -18.22 2.98
C ILE A 13 13.72 -17.07 3.98
N GLN A 14 14.78 -16.62 4.66
CA GLN A 14 14.71 -15.48 5.58
C GLN A 14 14.21 -14.22 4.88
N ARG A 15 14.76 -13.88 3.72
CA ARG A 15 14.34 -12.70 2.96
C ARG A 15 12.87 -12.77 2.55
N ALA A 16 12.42 -13.91 2.02
CA ALA A 16 11.04 -14.11 1.61
C ALA A 16 10.08 -14.11 2.81
N TRP A 17 10.50 -14.68 3.94
CA TRP A 17 9.72 -14.72 5.17
C TRP A 17 9.56 -13.35 5.82
N SER A 18 10.63 -12.56 5.91
CA SER A 18 10.59 -11.22 6.49
C SER A 18 9.86 -10.20 5.61
N ASN A 19 9.67 -10.48 4.32
CA ASN A 19 8.98 -9.58 3.41
C ASN A 19 7.45 -9.65 3.60
N VAL A 20 6.89 -8.83 4.48
CA VAL A 20 5.44 -8.75 4.75
C VAL A 20 4.61 -8.24 3.55
N GLU A 21 5.23 -7.67 2.53
CA GLU A 21 4.53 -7.17 1.34
C GLU A 21 4.18 -8.27 0.32
N VAL A 22 4.70 -9.49 0.47
CA VAL A 22 4.46 -10.62 -0.43
C VAL A 22 3.60 -11.66 0.27
N LEU A 23 2.55 -12.17 -0.38
CA LEU A 23 1.70 -13.20 0.23
C LEU A 23 2.49 -14.50 0.45
N LEU A 24 2.16 -15.27 1.49
CA LEU A 24 2.84 -16.56 1.75
C LEU A 24 2.85 -17.51 0.53
N PRO A 25 1.70 -17.70 -0.18
CA PRO A 25 1.67 -18.50 -1.40
C PRO A 25 2.59 -17.97 -2.51
N GLU A 26 2.66 -16.66 -2.69
CA GLU A 26 3.51 -16.01 -3.68
C GLU A 26 5.00 -16.14 -3.31
N ALA A 27 5.33 -15.93 -2.03
CA ALA A 27 6.68 -16.12 -1.50
C ALA A 27 7.15 -17.58 -1.65
N ALA A 28 6.27 -18.55 -1.38
CA ALA A 28 6.56 -19.97 -1.55
C ALA A 28 6.74 -20.35 -3.03
N ALA A 29 5.87 -19.83 -3.91
CA ALA A 29 5.98 -20.02 -5.35
C ALA A 29 7.29 -19.44 -5.91
N ASN A 30 7.70 -18.26 -5.46
CA ASN A 30 8.97 -17.63 -5.85
C ASN A 30 10.19 -18.48 -5.45
N LEU A 31 10.09 -19.23 -4.37
CA LEU A 31 11.13 -20.17 -3.91
C LEU A 31 10.96 -21.58 -4.47
N GLY A 32 9.93 -21.82 -5.30
CA GLY A 32 9.63 -23.11 -5.90
C GLY A 32 9.22 -24.19 -4.90
N MET A 33 8.61 -23.82 -3.77
CA MET A 33 8.18 -24.75 -2.71
C MET A 33 6.71 -24.57 -2.34
N SER A 34 6.15 -25.51 -1.58
CA SER A 34 4.82 -25.35 -0.99
C SER A 34 4.85 -24.34 0.16
N VAL A 35 3.66 -23.80 0.47
CA VAL A 35 3.45 -22.91 1.62
C VAL A 35 3.88 -23.58 2.93
N ASP A 36 3.46 -24.84 3.13
CA ASP A 36 3.78 -25.61 4.33
C ASP A 36 5.30 -25.82 4.46
N CYS A 37 5.98 -26.15 3.35
CA CYS A 37 7.43 -26.29 3.35
C CYS A 37 8.15 -24.98 3.72
N LEU A 38 7.65 -23.84 3.25
CA LEU A 38 8.19 -22.53 3.63
C LEU A 38 7.97 -22.24 5.13
N GLN A 39 6.80 -22.58 5.67
CA GLN A 39 6.49 -22.41 7.10
C GLN A 39 7.38 -23.30 7.97
N ASP A 40 7.49 -24.58 7.67
CA ASP A 40 8.33 -25.53 8.41
C ASP A 40 9.78 -25.09 8.42
N ARG A 41 10.29 -24.62 7.27
CA ARG A 41 11.65 -24.10 7.15
C ARG A 41 11.85 -22.83 7.97
N ALA A 42 10.87 -21.92 7.99
CA ALA A 42 10.97 -20.71 8.79
C ALA A 42 10.96 -21.00 10.30
N ILE A 43 10.13 -21.96 10.73
CA ILE A 43 10.10 -22.45 12.12
C ILE A 43 11.45 -23.08 12.48
N ALA A 44 12.00 -23.94 11.61
CA ALA A 44 13.30 -24.57 11.82
C ALA A 44 14.46 -23.54 11.87
N LEU A 45 14.29 -22.38 11.24
CA LEU A 45 15.24 -21.26 11.29
C LEU A 45 15.02 -20.32 12.49
N GLY A 46 14.04 -20.61 13.36
CA GLY A 46 13.72 -19.79 14.53
C GLY A 46 13.13 -18.43 14.18
N LEU A 47 12.53 -18.28 13.00
CA LEU A 47 11.95 -17.01 12.57
C LEU A 47 10.61 -16.76 13.26
N PRO A 48 10.28 -15.49 13.57
CA PRO A 48 9.01 -15.15 14.19
C PRO A 48 7.86 -15.54 13.25
N GLN A 49 6.74 -15.96 13.84
CA GLN A 49 5.55 -16.33 13.09
C GLN A 49 5.08 -15.13 12.25
N ARG A 50 4.90 -15.32 10.93
CA ARG A 50 4.29 -14.29 10.10
C ARG A 50 2.85 -14.08 10.54
N ARG A 51 2.42 -12.82 10.57
CA ARG A 51 1.03 -12.44 10.86
C ARG A 51 0.10 -13.20 9.92
N THR A 52 -0.64 -14.16 10.46
CA THR A 52 -1.72 -14.86 9.77
C THR A 52 -2.94 -13.93 9.75
N GLY A 53 -3.31 -13.40 8.59
CA GLY A 53 -4.46 -12.51 8.46
C GLY A 53 -4.66 -12.02 7.04
N ARG A 54 -5.87 -11.48 6.76
CA ARG A 54 -6.13 -10.77 5.50
C ARG A 54 -5.20 -9.56 5.43
N ARG A 55 -4.51 -9.42 4.30
CA ARG A 55 -3.68 -8.26 4.00
C ARG A 55 -4.53 -6.99 4.04
N GLU A 56 -3.94 -5.92 4.56
CA GLU A 56 -4.50 -4.58 4.44
C GLU A 56 -4.56 -4.21 2.95
N VAL A 57 -5.76 -3.92 2.45
CA VAL A 57 -5.95 -3.65 1.02
C VAL A 57 -5.31 -2.31 0.64
N ILE A 58 -5.44 -1.33 1.53
CA ILE A 58 -4.75 -0.04 1.43
C ILE A 58 -3.50 -0.12 2.32
N ARG A 59 -2.33 -0.09 1.67
CA ARG A 59 -1.03 -0.35 2.31
C ARG A 59 -0.49 0.89 3.04
N PRO A 60 0.45 0.74 3.99
CA PRO A 60 1.03 1.86 4.75
C PRO A 60 1.51 3.05 3.91
N HIS A 61 2.18 2.79 2.78
CA HIS A 61 2.66 3.87 1.89
C HIS A 61 1.53 4.62 1.16
N GLN A 62 0.34 4.03 1.04
CA GLN A 62 -0.84 4.62 0.42
C GLN A 62 -1.72 5.37 1.43
N GLU A 63 -1.54 5.14 2.74
CA GLU A 63 -2.38 5.72 3.78
C GLU A 63 -2.37 7.24 3.77
N LYS A 64 -1.24 7.87 3.43
CA LYS A 64 -1.15 9.32 3.32
C LYS A 64 -2.14 9.86 2.28
N GLU A 65 -2.19 9.24 1.10
CA GLU A 65 -3.13 9.62 0.05
C GLU A 65 -4.58 9.33 0.46
N PHE A 66 -4.82 8.17 1.05
CA PHE A 66 -6.13 7.80 1.57
C PHE A 66 -6.67 8.83 2.58
N ARG A 67 -5.84 9.24 3.56
CA ARG A 67 -6.21 10.26 4.55
C ARG A 67 -6.60 11.58 3.89
N LEU A 68 -5.89 11.98 2.83
CA LEU A 68 -6.20 13.21 2.09
C LEU A 68 -7.53 13.10 1.36
N MET A 69 -7.79 12.01 0.62
CA MET A 69 -9.06 11.78 -0.07
C MET A 69 -10.24 11.72 0.92
N TRP A 70 -10.04 11.06 2.06
CA TRP A 70 -11.06 10.95 3.10
C TRP A 70 -11.41 12.33 3.69
N ARG A 71 -10.40 13.12 4.06
CA ARG A 71 -10.60 14.48 4.61
C ARG A 71 -11.18 15.45 3.58
N ALA A 72 -10.81 15.29 2.32
CA ALA A 72 -11.37 16.07 1.21
C ALA A 72 -12.87 15.76 0.97
N GLY A 73 -13.39 14.67 1.55
CA GLY A 73 -14.80 14.31 1.43
C GLY A 73 -15.14 13.56 0.15
N VAL A 74 -14.16 12.90 -0.49
CA VAL A 74 -14.38 12.05 -1.67
C VAL A 74 -15.24 10.83 -1.28
N ALA A 75 -16.18 10.43 -2.13
CA ALA A 75 -17.08 9.31 -1.86
C ALA A 75 -16.30 7.99 -1.64
N ALA A 76 -16.68 7.20 -0.63
CA ALA A 76 -15.98 5.95 -0.29
C ALA A 76 -15.94 4.93 -1.45
N ARG A 77 -16.99 4.88 -2.29
CA ARG A 77 -16.98 4.05 -3.51
C ARG A 77 -15.93 4.48 -4.52
N GLN A 78 -15.71 5.78 -4.68
CA GLN A 78 -14.68 6.30 -5.59
C GLN A 78 -13.28 6.09 -5.03
N ILE A 79 -13.10 6.25 -3.72
CA ILE A 79 -11.86 5.87 -3.04
C ILE A 79 -11.58 4.37 -3.24
N GLY A 80 -12.61 3.52 -3.13
CA GLY A 80 -12.50 2.10 -3.38
C GLY A 80 -12.00 1.81 -4.80
N ALA A 81 -12.62 2.43 -5.81
CA ALA A 81 -12.17 2.31 -7.19
C ALA A 81 -10.73 2.78 -7.41
N HIS A 82 -10.31 3.88 -6.76
CA HIS A 82 -8.93 4.40 -6.85
C HIS A 82 -7.89 3.41 -6.31
N PHE A 83 -8.20 2.74 -5.19
CA PHE A 83 -7.30 1.78 -4.55
C PHE A 83 -7.58 0.31 -4.96
N ASP A 84 -8.41 0.09 -5.99
CA ASP A 84 -8.87 -1.24 -6.42
C ASP A 84 -9.37 -2.12 -5.25
N CYS A 85 -10.23 -1.54 -4.41
CA CYS A 85 -10.74 -2.19 -3.22
C CYS A 85 -12.23 -1.98 -3.00
N SER A 86 -12.82 -2.88 -2.19
CA SER A 86 -14.24 -2.82 -1.88
C SER A 86 -14.57 -1.64 -0.97
N TYR A 87 -15.83 -1.20 -0.99
CA TYR A 87 -16.36 -0.19 -0.08
C TYR A 87 -16.07 -0.54 1.40
N PHE A 88 -16.22 -1.81 1.79
CA PHE A 88 -15.94 -2.25 3.16
C PHE A 88 -14.46 -2.12 3.52
N ALA A 89 -13.54 -2.40 2.58
CA ALA A 89 -12.12 -2.20 2.80
C ALA A 89 -11.80 -0.72 3.07
N VAL A 90 -12.45 0.20 2.36
CA VAL A 90 -12.34 1.65 2.59
C VAL A 90 -12.82 2.03 3.97
N VAL A 91 -14.02 1.60 4.37
CA VAL A 91 -14.58 1.92 5.71
C VAL A 91 -13.72 1.33 6.82
N ASN A 92 -13.33 0.07 6.71
CA ASN A 92 -12.45 -0.57 7.70
C ASN A 92 -11.09 0.11 7.77
N THR A 93 -10.56 0.61 6.65
CA THR A 93 -9.32 1.40 6.64
C THR A 93 -9.52 2.74 7.34
N ALA A 94 -10.66 3.43 7.14
CA ALA A 94 -10.94 4.65 7.87
C ALA A 94 -11.02 4.44 9.39
N VAL A 95 -11.66 3.34 9.84
CA VAL A 95 -11.71 2.94 11.25
C VAL A 95 -10.30 2.61 11.78
N ARG A 96 -9.54 1.78 11.06
CA ARG A 96 -8.16 1.39 11.42
C ARG A 96 -7.22 2.60 11.57
N LEU A 97 -7.44 3.63 10.77
CA LEU A 97 -6.64 4.87 10.78
C LEU A 97 -7.22 5.95 11.70
N GLU A 98 -8.26 5.61 12.48
CA GLU A 98 -8.93 6.50 13.43
C GLU A 98 -9.40 7.80 12.78
N LEU A 99 -9.92 7.72 11.56
CA LEU A 99 -10.48 8.87 10.86
C LEU A 99 -11.91 9.12 11.31
N GLU A 100 -12.33 10.39 11.20
CA GLU A 100 -13.71 10.78 11.49
C GLU A 100 -14.71 9.90 10.73
N ALA A 101 -15.59 9.26 11.49
CA ALA A 101 -16.59 8.36 10.94
C ALA A 101 -17.60 9.13 10.10
N ARG A 102 -17.89 8.61 8.91
CA ARG A 102 -18.93 9.16 8.05
C ARG A 102 -20.24 8.44 8.38
N GLY A 103 -21.13 9.15 9.06
CA GLY A 103 -22.42 8.62 9.47
C GLY A 103 -23.39 8.36 8.31
N ALA A 104 -24.55 7.81 8.65
CA ALA A 104 -25.66 7.68 7.71
C ALA A 104 -26.03 9.05 7.12
N GLY A 105 -26.26 9.10 5.80
CA GLY A 105 -26.59 10.34 5.10
C GLY A 105 -25.38 11.22 4.73
N PHE A 106 -24.15 10.75 4.92
CA PHE A 106 -22.96 11.45 4.43
C PHE A 106 -23.09 11.82 2.95
N ARG A 107 -22.96 13.12 2.66
CA ARG A 107 -22.93 13.65 1.28
C ARG A 107 -21.48 13.94 0.88
N PRO A 108 -20.96 13.35 -0.20
CA PRO A 108 -19.63 13.66 -0.71
C PRO A 108 -19.47 15.16 -0.97
N ARG A 109 -18.35 15.73 -0.54
CA ARG A 109 -18.05 17.17 -0.74
C ARG A 109 -17.42 17.45 -2.10
N MET A 110 -16.73 16.45 -2.67
CA MET A 110 -16.14 16.55 -3.99
C MET A 110 -16.02 15.16 -4.64
N THR A 111 -15.91 15.16 -5.96
CA THR A 111 -15.65 13.95 -6.74
C THR A 111 -14.15 13.62 -6.74
N LEU A 112 -13.81 12.38 -7.10
CA LEU A 112 -12.41 11.99 -7.29
C LEU A 112 -11.71 12.83 -8.38
N SER A 113 -12.39 13.15 -9.48
CA SER A 113 -11.82 14.02 -10.53
C SER A 113 -11.46 15.40 -10.00
N ALA A 114 -12.40 16.05 -9.29
CA ALA A 114 -12.16 17.36 -8.69
C ALA A 114 -11.01 17.33 -7.69
N TYR A 115 -10.90 16.25 -6.90
CA TYR A 115 -9.75 16.03 -6.02
C TYR A 115 -8.44 15.95 -6.81
N CYS A 116 -8.39 15.15 -7.88
CA CYS A 116 -7.21 15.00 -8.72
C CYS A 116 -6.79 16.31 -9.39
N GLU A 117 -7.75 17.10 -9.89
CA GLU A 117 -7.51 18.42 -10.48
C GLU A 117 -6.87 19.38 -9.46
N VAL A 118 -7.40 19.43 -8.24
CA VAL A 118 -6.83 20.24 -7.16
C VAL A 118 -5.40 19.79 -6.82
N ARG A 119 -5.16 18.47 -6.74
CA ARG A 119 -3.84 17.90 -6.46
C ARG A 119 -2.84 18.23 -7.56
N LEU A 120 -3.25 18.13 -8.81
CA LEU A 120 -2.43 18.46 -9.97
C LEU A 120 -2.05 19.95 -9.96
N GLY A 121 -3.01 20.84 -9.71
CA GLY A 121 -2.75 22.27 -9.61
C GLY A 121 -1.76 22.64 -8.50
N VAL A 122 -1.82 21.95 -7.35
CA VAL A 122 -0.83 22.12 -6.26
C VAL A 122 0.56 21.64 -6.69
N ALA A 123 0.66 20.47 -7.34
CA ALA A 123 1.93 19.92 -7.80
C ALA A 123 2.60 20.79 -8.88
N MET A 124 1.80 21.33 -9.81
CA MET A 124 2.29 22.25 -10.85
C MET A 124 2.86 23.53 -10.24
N ARG A 125 2.14 24.16 -9.30
CA ARG A 125 2.62 25.36 -8.60
C ARG A 125 3.92 25.09 -7.82
N ALA A 126 4.01 23.93 -7.17
CA ALA A 126 5.23 23.54 -6.45
C ALA A 126 6.43 23.37 -7.39
N SER A 127 6.20 22.79 -8.58
CA SER A 127 7.26 22.59 -9.59
C SER A 127 7.76 23.93 -10.14
N VAL A 128 6.85 24.84 -10.52
CA VAL A 128 7.19 26.19 -10.99
C VAL A 128 7.98 26.97 -9.94
N ALA A 129 7.60 26.87 -8.66
CA ALA A 129 8.33 27.52 -7.57
C ALA A 129 9.74 26.94 -7.40
N ALA A 130 9.91 25.62 -7.49
CA ALA A 130 11.21 24.97 -7.40
C ALA A 130 12.15 25.38 -8.55
N GLU A 131 11.63 25.44 -9.78
CA GLU A 131 12.38 25.90 -10.96
C GLU A 131 12.80 27.37 -10.83
N SER A 132 11.92 28.23 -10.31
CA SER A 132 12.21 29.65 -10.10
C SER A 132 13.33 29.88 -9.08
N VAL A 133 13.42 29.02 -8.05
CA VAL A 133 14.51 29.05 -7.06
C VAL A 133 15.81 28.56 -7.67
N HIS A 134 15.77 27.49 -8.46
CA HIS A 134 16.93 26.96 -9.17
C HIS A 134 17.53 27.99 -10.15
N GLN A 135 16.69 28.65 -10.96
CA GLN A 135 17.13 29.69 -11.89
C GLN A 135 17.76 30.89 -11.18
N LYS A 136 17.23 31.30 -10.01
CA LYS A 136 17.82 32.40 -9.22
C LYS A 136 19.14 32.03 -8.55
N GLY A 137 19.39 30.75 -8.28
CA GLY A 137 20.64 30.25 -7.73
C GLY A 137 21.77 30.17 -8.76
N VAL A 138 21.45 29.84 -10.02
CA VAL A 138 22.43 29.72 -11.12
C VAL A 138 22.97 31.09 -11.58
N VAL A 139 22.18 32.16 -11.47
CA VAL A 139 22.57 33.52 -11.92
C VAL A 139 23.45 34.26 -10.90
N ARG A 140 23.74 33.65 -9.73
CA ARG A 140 24.60 34.24 -8.68
C ARG A 140 26.00 33.59 -8.56
N GLY A 141 26.41 32.78 -9.54
CA GLY A 141 27.74 32.16 -9.63
C GLY A 141 28.70 32.91 -10.54
#